data_AF-A0A2L0UJC5-F1
#
_entry.id   AF-A0A2L0UJC5-F1
#
_cell.length_a   1.000
_cell.length_b   1.000
_cell.length_c   1.000
_cell.angle_alpha   90.00
_cell.angle_beta   90.00
_cell.angle_gamma   90.00
#
_symmetry.space_group_name_H-M   'P 1'
#
loop_
_entity.id
_entity.type
_entity.pdbx_description
1 polymer ?
#
loop_
_entity_poly.entity_id
_entity_poly.type
_entity_poly.pdbx_seq_one_letter_code
_entity_poly.pdbx_strand_id
1 'polypeptide(L)'
;MAAAYRSFSPLVHTIALRSTGDRAAAADITQDVFVRAWRFRSSFDPESGTVPGWILGICRNVVLDSLSAKGRQQRLVMHSAATPETGVTRDHGVDTITDRVVLGSELELLGEPQSSILKLAFYEDLTHQQISARLNLPLGTVKSHIRRSLVHLRQRLGEWNAAS
;
A
#
# COMPACT_ATOMS: atom_id res chain seq x y z
N MET A 1 2.91 18.67 6.57
CA MET A 1 2.58 17.87 5.37
C MET A 1 3.63 17.94 4.26
N ALA A 2 4.21 19.10 3.92
CA ALA A 2 5.29 19.18 2.92
C ALA A 2 6.50 18.27 3.21
N ALA A 3 6.93 18.16 4.48
CA ALA A 3 7.99 17.24 4.87
C ALA A 3 7.62 15.76 4.70
N ALA A 4 6.36 15.40 4.98
CA ALA A 4 5.84 14.06 4.77
C ALA A 4 5.77 13.72 3.28
N TYR A 5 5.31 14.65 2.45
CA TYR A 5 5.31 14.50 0.98
C TYR A 5 6.72 14.19 0.47
N ARG A 6 7.71 15.06 0.75
CA ARG A 6 9.09 14.84 0.30
C ARG A 6 9.69 13.51 0.79
N SER A 7 9.29 13.07 1.98
CA SER A 7 9.85 11.86 2.59
C SER A 7 9.20 10.57 2.08
N PHE A 8 7.92 10.61 1.71
CA PHE A 8 7.13 9.40 1.45
C PHE A 8 6.54 9.33 0.03
N SER A 9 6.56 10.42 -0.75
CA SER A 9 6.08 10.36 -2.13
C SER A 9 6.85 9.39 -3.02
N PRO A 10 8.18 9.19 -2.89
CA PRO A 10 8.88 8.19 -3.68
C PRO A 10 8.40 6.77 -3.35
N LEU A 11 8.25 6.45 -2.06
CA LEU A 11 7.77 5.15 -1.59
C LEU A 11 6.34 4.87 -2.06
N VAL A 12 5.44 5.84 -1.87
CA VAL A 12 4.04 5.74 -2.33
C VAL A 12 3.99 5.54 -3.85
N HIS A 13 4.79 6.29 -4.61
CA HIS A 13 4.84 6.15 -6.06
C HIS A 13 5.36 4.79 -6.50
N THR A 14 6.42 4.28 -5.88
CA THR A 14 6.93 2.94 -6.18
C THR A 14 5.91 1.85 -5.87
N ILE A 15 5.20 1.95 -4.74
CA ILE A 15 4.10 1.03 -4.40
C ILE A 15 3.02 1.10 -5.48
N ALA A 16 2.54 2.29 -5.81
CA ALA A 16 1.49 2.47 -6.81
C ALA A 16 1.91 1.99 -8.21
N LEU A 17 3.16 2.22 -8.61
CA LEU A 17 3.71 1.78 -9.89
C LEU A 17 3.82 0.26 -9.97
N ARG A 18 4.36 -0.37 -8.91
CA ARG A 18 4.45 -1.83 -8.83
C ARG A 18 3.06 -2.48 -8.79
N SER A 19 2.10 -1.82 -8.15
CA SER A 19 0.73 -2.33 -8.06
C SER A 19 -0.08 -2.20 -9.35
N THR A 20 0.11 -1.10 -10.08
CA THR A 20 -0.74 -0.80 -11.26
C THR A 20 -0.08 -1.13 -12.59
N GLY A 21 1.25 -1.29 -12.62
CA GLY A 21 2.03 -1.41 -13.84
C GLY A 21 1.99 -0.16 -14.74
N ASP A 22 1.42 0.96 -14.27
CA ASP A 22 1.05 2.12 -15.08
C ASP A 22 1.57 3.40 -14.42
N ARG A 23 2.49 4.09 -15.11
CA ARG A 23 3.14 5.31 -14.60
C ARG A 23 2.17 6.46 -14.38
N ALA A 24 1.16 6.61 -15.24
CA ALA A 24 0.16 7.68 -15.10
C ALA A 24 -0.72 7.40 -13.89
N ALA A 25 -1.24 6.16 -13.79
CA ALA A 25 -2.02 5.75 -12.62
C ALA A 25 -1.22 5.86 -11.32
N ALA A 26 0.08 5.53 -11.34
CA ALA A 26 0.94 5.65 -10.16
C ALA A 26 1.13 7.11 -9.71
N ALA A 27 1.25 8.06 -10.65
CA ALA A 27 1.33 9.48 -10.35
C ALA A 27 0.02 9.99 -9.72
N ASP A 28 -1.12 9.63 -10.32
CA ASP A 28 -2.46 10.02 -9.83
C ASP A 28 -2.73 9.47 -8.43
N ILE A 29 -2.44 8.18 -8.20
CA ILE A 29 -2.55 7.54 -6.89
C ILE A 29 -1.68 8.26 -5.87
N THR A 30 -0.44 8.59 -6.23
CA THR A 30 0.48 9.30 -5.33
C THR A 30 -0.11 10.64 -4.91
N GLN A 31 -0.62 11.42 -5.87
CA GLN A 31 -1.28 12.69 -5.59
C GLN A 31 -2.49 12.49 -4.67
N ASP A 32 -3.38 11.56 -5.00
CA ASP A 32 -4.59 11.27 -4.24
C ASP A 32 -4.30 10.87 -2.80
N VAL A 33 -3.25 10.08 -2.56
CA VAL A 33 -2.82 9.70 -1.22
C VAL A 33 -2.47 10.92 -0.39
N PHE A 34 -1.67 11.85 -0.92
CA PHE A 34 -1.29 13.04 -0.17
C PHE A 34 -2.40 14.07 -0.06
N VAL A 35 -3.33 14.14 -1.02
CA VAL A 35 -4.55 14.94 -0.90
C VAL A 35 -5.45 14.39 0.21
N ARG A 36 -5.68 13.07 0.26
CA ARG A 36 -6.44 12.41 1.33
C ARG A 36 -5.74 12.59 2.68
N ALA A 37 -4.43 12.37 2.76
CA ALA A 37 -3.66 12.60 3.97
C ALA A 37 -3.71 14.06 4.44
N TRP A 38 -3.73 15.04 3.53
CA TRP A 38 -3.93 16.44 3.90
C TRP A 38 -5.33 16.69 4.46
N ARG A 39 -6.37 16.18 3.77
CA ARG A 39 -7.78 16.35 4.17
C ARG A 39 -8.08 15.73 5.53
N PHE A 40 -7.55 14.53 5.80
CA PHE A 40 -7.80 13.77 7.02
C PHE A 40 -6.70 13.92 8.08
N ARG A 41 -5.79 14.89 7.96
CA ARG A 41 -4.67 15.06 8.91
C ARG A 41 -5.10 15.20 10.38
N SER A 42 -6.31 15.73 10.63
CA SER A 42 -6.87 15.89 11.98
C SER A 42 -7.40 14.60 12.58
N SER A 43 -7.62 13.56 11.78
CA SER A 43 -8.02 12.23 12.26
C SER A 43 -6.83 11.33 12.55
N PHE A 44 -5.59 11.82 12.35
CA PHE A 44 -4.41 11.06 12.71
C PHE A 44 -4.26 11.02 14.23
N ASP A 45 -4.25 9.81 14.78
CA ASP A 45 -3.99 9.55 16.19
C ASP A 45 -2.58 8.92 16.36
N PRO A 46 -1.64 9.63 17.03
CA PRO A 46 -0.31 9.10 17.36
C PRO A 46 -0.35 7.84 18.24
N GLU A 47 -1.40 7.65 19.03
CA GLU A 47 -1.58 6.44 19.85
C GLU A 47 -1.97 5.24 18.98
N SER A 48 -2.72 5.47 17.90
CA SER A 48 -3.07 4.46 16.91
C SER A 48 -1.92 4.15 15.94
N GLY A 49 -0.97 5.06 15.71
CA GLY A 49 0.16 4.75 14.83
C GLY A 49 1.15 5.84 14.49
N THR A 50 2.02 5.53 13.52
CA THR A 50 3.01 6.48 13.00
C THR A 50 2.48 7.14 11.74
N VAL A 51 2.81 8.42 11.50
CA VAL A 51 2.44 9.15 10.28
C VAL A 51 2.79 8.36 9.00
N PRO A 52 3.96 7.72 8.89
CA PRO A 52 4.31 6.92 7.71
C PRO A 52 3.39 5.70 7.53
N GLY A 53 3.09 4.98 8.61
CA GLY A 53 2.14 3.85 8.57
C GLY A 53 0.74 4.29 8.17
N TRP A 54 0.30 5.45 8.66
CA TRP A 54 -0.99 6.03 8.29
C TRP A 54 -1.07 6.43 6.80
N ILE A 55 -0.04 7.08 6.26
CA ILE A 55 0.05 7.42 4.82
C ILE A 55 0.00 6.15 3.96
N LEU A 56 0.65 5.08 4.40
CA LEU A 56 0.66 3.82 3.66
C LEU A 56 -0.66 3.06 3.72
N GLY A 57 -1.39 3.16 4.84
CA GLY A 57 -2.78 2.69 4.89
C GLY A 57 -3.67 3.43 3.88
N ILE A 58 -3.51 4.75 3.76
CA ILE A 58 -4.19 5.54 2.72
C ILE A 58 -3.76 5.08 1.32
N CYS A 59 -2.46 4.88 1.08
CA CYS A 59 -1.92 4.37 -0.19
C CYS A 59 -2.56 3.06 -0.61
N ARG A 60 -2.62 2.09 0.30
CA ARG A 60 -3.26 0.80 0.04
C ARG A 60 -4.71 0.98 -0.40
N ASN A 61 -5.50 1.77 0.35
CA ASN A 61 -6.90 1.99 0.02
C ASN A 61 -7.08 2.62 -1.36
N VAL A 62 -6.27 3.63 -1.70
CA VAL A 62 -6.32 4.28 -3.02
C VAL A 62 -5.91 3.31 -4.15
N VAL A 63 -4.89 2.49 -3.95
CA VAL A 63 -4.48 1.46 -4.92
C VAL A 63 -5.60 0.45 -5.14
N LEU A 64 -6.21 -0.08 -4.08
CA LEU A 64 -7.32 -1.03 -4.19
C LEU A 64 -8.55 -0.42 -4.87
N ASP A 65 -8.87 0.84 -4.56
CA ASP A 65 -9.93 1.60 -5.23
C ASP A 65 -9.65 1.69 -6.75
N SER A 66 -8.40 1.99 -7.12
CA SER A 66 -7.96 2.15 -8.50
C SER A 66 -7.99 0.84 -9.29
N LEU A 67 -7.44 -0.24 -8.73
CA LEU A 67 -7.48 -1.58 -9.33
C LEU A 67 -8.93 -2.08 -9.50
N SER A 68 -9.77 -1.85 -8.48
CA SER A 68 -11.19 -2.21 -8.56
C SER A 68 -11.93 -1.43 -9.66
N ALA A 69 -11.60 -0.16 -9.87
CA ALA A 69 -12.16 0.65 -10.95
C ALA A 69 -11.67 0.17 -12.33
N LYS A 70 -10.37 -0.10 -12.50
CA LYS A 70 -9.82 -0.67 -13.74
C LYS A 70 -10.44 -2.02 -14.08
N GLY A 71 -10.56 -2.93 -13.11
CA GLY A 71 -11.19 -4.23 -13.33
C GLY A 71 -12.69 -4.15 -13.68
N ARG A 72 -13.41 -3.11 -13.23
CA ARG A 72 -14.78 -2.83 -13.72
C ARG A 72 -14.77 -2.29 -15.14
N GLN A 73 -13.89 -1.34 -15.46
CA GLN A 73 -13.76 -0.74 -16.79
C GLN A 73 -13.37 -1.78 -17.85
N GLN A 74 -12.39 -2.63 -17.58
CA GLN A 74 -11.96 -3.70 -18.48
C GLN A 74 -13.08 -4.73 -18.71
N ARG A 75 -13.83 -5.10 -17.67
CA ARG A 75 -15.02 -5.95 -17.82
C ARG A 75 -16.12 -5.28 -18.65
N LEU A 76 -16.37 -3.99 -18.47
CA LEU A 76 -17.34 -3.25 -19.30
C LEU A 76 -16.90 -3.19 -20.76
N VAL A 77 -15.60 -2.97 -21.03
CA VAL A 77 -15.05 -2.98 -22.39
C VAL A 77 -15.12 -4.38 -23.01
N MET A 78 -14.77 -5.43 -22.27
CA MET A 78 -14.89 -6.82 -22.73
C MET A 78 -16.35 -7.24 -22.93
N HIS A 79 -17.27 -6.82 -22.06
CA HIS A 79 -18.70 -7.12 -22.15
C HIS A 79 -19.42 -6.26 -23.21
N SER A 80 -18.86 -5.12 -23.60
CA SER A 80 -19.34 -4.35 -24.76
C SER A 80 -18.95 -4.98 -26.11
N ALA A 81 -17.99 -5.93 -26.10
CA ALA A 81 -17.55 -6.67 -27.28
C ALA A 81 -18.21 -8.06 -27.42
N ALA A 82 -18.98 -8.53 -26.42
CA ALA A 82 -19.67 -9.81 -26.45
C ALA A 82 -21.03 -9.73 -25.71
N THR A 83 -22.13 -10.07 -26.39
CA THR A 83 -23.49 -10.20 -25.83
C THR A 83 -23.54 -11.18 -24.64
N PRO A 84 -24.52 -11.04 -23.73
CA PRO A 84 -24.32 -11.34 -22.32
C PRO A 84 -24.57 -12.81 -21.98
N GLU A 85 -23.63 -13.42 -21.26
CA GLU A 85 -23.94 -14.58 -20.42
C GLU A 85 -23.60 -14.29 -18.96
N THR A 86 -24.58 -14.61 -18.13
CA THR A 86 -24.63 -14.49 -16.68
C THR A 86 -23.54 -15.31 -16.01
N GLY A 87 -22.75 -14.68 -15.13
CA GLY A 87 -21.82 -15.39 -14.26
C GLY A 87 -20.98 -14.42 -13.44
N VAL A 88 -21.54 -13.94 -12.33
CA VAL A 88 -20.78 -13.17 -11.33
C VAL A 88 -19.88 -14.15 -10.57
N THR A 89 -18.67 -14.35 -11.07
CA THR A 89 -17.56 -14.86 -10.27
C THR A 89 -16.63 -13.69 -9.94
N ARG A 90 -16.60 -13.33 -8.65
CA ARG A 90 -15.63 -12.39 -8.07
C ARG A 90 -14.24 -13.02 -8.15
N ASP A 91 -13.60 -12.95 -9.30
CA ASP A 91 -12.17 -13.23 -9.40
C ASP A 91 -11.38 -11.96 -9.03
N HIS A 92 -11.12 -11.82 -7.74
CA HIS A 92 -10.19 -10.84 -7.16
C HIS A 92 -8.77 -11.42 -7.03
N GLY A 93 -8.52 -12.63 -7.54
CA GLY A 93 -7.31 -13.40 -7.23
C GLY A 93 -6.07 -12.90 -7.99
N VAL A 94 -6.19 -12.69 -9.30
CA VAL A 94 -5.01 -12.56 -10.18
C VAL A 94 -4.24 -11.23 -10.00
N ASP A 95 -4.94 -10.09 -9.86
CA ASP A 95 -4.29 -8.80 -9.60
C ASP A 95 -3.68 -8.72 -8.20
N THR A 96 -4.37 -9.28 -7.19
CA THR A 96 -3.89 -9.30 -5.80
C THR A 96 -2.65 -10.20 -5.63
N ILE A 97 -2.52 -11.24 -6.44
CA ILE A 97 -1.36 -12.16 -6.41
C ILE A 97 -0.12 -11.48 -6.99
N THR A 98 -0.24 -10.78 -8.13
CA THR A 98 0.89 -10.06 -8.74
C THR A 98 1.41 -8.94 -7.81
N ASP A 99 0.50 -8.18 -7.19
CA ASP A 99 0.83 -7.17 -6.17
C ASP A 99 1.53 -7.75 -4.95
N ARG A 100 1.05 -8.90 -4.46
CA ARG A 100 1.66 -9.62 -3.34
C ARG A 100 3.07 -10.11 -3.66
N VAL A 101 3.34 -10.49 -4.91
CA VAL A 101 4.66 -11.02 -5.32
C VAL A 101 5.71 -9.90 -5.42
N VAL A 102 5.36 -8.74 -5.97
CA VAL A 102 6.33 -7.65 -6.21
C VAL A 102 6.60 -6.81 -4.95
N LEU A 103 5.60 -6.60 -4.08
CA LEU A 103 5.84 -5.97 -2.77
C LEU A 103 6.31 -6.98 -1.72
N GLY A 104 5.82 -8.23 -1.79
CA GLY A 104 6.20 -9.29 -0.86
C GLY A 104 7.69 -9.60 -0.86
N SER A 105 8.32 -9.61 -2.03
CA SER A 105 9.76 -9.83 -2.17
C SER A 105 10.61 -8.73 -1.52
N GLU A 106 10.24 -7.46 -1.62
CA GLU A 106 10.96 -6.38 -0.91
C GLU A 106 10.69 -6.38 0.59
N LEU A 107 9.47 -6.75 1.01
CA LEU A 107 9.12 -6.89 2.42
C LEU A 107 9.90 -8.05 3.07
N GLU A 108 10.15 -9.12 2.34
CA GLU A 108 10.95 -10.26 2.80
C GLU A 108 12.40 -9.89 3.10
N LEU A 109 12.96 -8.95 2.33
CA LEU A 109 14.33 -8.46 2.52
C LEU A 109 14.51 -7.65 3.82
N LEU A 110 13.42 -7.32 4.52
CA LEU A 110 13.48 -6.67 5.84
C LEU A 110 13.78 -7.64 6.99
N GLY A 111 13.66 -8.95 6.76
CA GLY A 111 13.77 -9.98 7.79
C GLY A 111 12.62 -9.96 8.81
N GLU A 112 12.61 -10.94 9.72
CA GLU A 112 11.63 -11.03 10.80
C GLU A 112 12.10 -10.32 12.07
N PRO A 113 11.18 -9.74 12.88
CA PRO A 113 9.72 -9.72 12.72
C PRO A 113 9.18 -8.61 11.79
N GLN A 114 10.05 -7.80 11.18
CA GLN A 114 9.70 -6.61 10.39
C GLN A 114 8.80 -6.94 9.18
N SER A 115 9.14 -8.00 8.47
CA SER A 115 8.42 -8.51 7.30
C SER A 115 6.99 -8.90 7.69
N SER A 116 6.82 -9.77 8.69
CA SER A 116 5.50 -10.19 9.16
C SER A 116 4.65 -9.01 9.65
N ILE A 117 5.23 -8.10 10.43
CA ILE A 117 4.52 -6.91 10.91
C ILE A 117 4.00 -6.06 9.75
N LEU A 118 4.83 -5.80 8.73
CA LEU A 118 4.39 -5.02 7.57
C LEU A 118 3.40 -5.80 6.70
N LYS A 119 3.59 -7.10 6.49
CA LYS A 119 2.64 -7.93 5.73
C LYS A 119 1.25 -7.93 6.39
N LEU A 120 1.17 -8.03 7.71
CA LEU A 120 -0.11 -7.93 8.44
C LEU A 120 -0.75 -6.54 8.29
N ALA A 121 0.04 -5.48 8.38
CA ALA A 121 -0.45 -4.11 8.18
C ALA A 121 -0.94 -3.86 6.74
N PHE A 122 -0.20 -4.37 5.75
CA PHE A 122 -0.42 -4.09 4.33
C PHE A 122 -1.33 -5.06 3.62
N TYR A 123 -1.38 -6.33 4.00
CA TYR A 123 -2.22 -7.33 3.31
C TYR A 123 -3.47 -7.68 4.11
N GLU A 124 -3.42 -7.60 5.43
CA GLU A 124 -4.53 -7.97 6.32
C GLU A 124 -5.23 -6.76 6.98
N ASP A 125 -4.82 -5.52 6.66
CA ASP A 125 -5.39 -4.27 7.23
C ASP A 125 -5.39 -4.22 8.76
N LEU A 126 -4.51 -4.98 9.41
CA LEU A 126 -4.49 -5.02 10.86
C LEU A 126 -3.93 -3.71 11.42
N THR A 127 -4.65 -3.12 12.36
CA THR A 127 -4.16 -2.01 13.19
C THR A 127 -2.95 -2.46 14.00
N HIS A 128 -2.14 -1.51 14.48
CA HIS A 128 -0.98 -1.85 15.32
C HIS A 128 -1.37 -2.63 16.59
N GLN A 129 -2.55 -2.36 17.16
CA GLN A 129 -3.10 -3.12 18.29
C GLN A 129 -3.45 -4.55 17.89
N GLN A 130 -4.10 -4.74 16.74
CA GLN A 130 -4.40 -6.09 16.22
C GLN A 130 -3.13 -6.87 15.88
N ILE A 131 -2.11 -6.21 15.31
CA ILE A 131 -0.80 -6.82 15.04
C ILE A 131 -0.10 -7.19 16.35
N SER A 132 -0.11 -6.29 17.34
CA SER A 132 0.44 -6.52 18.68
C SER A 132 -0.17 -7.75 19.33
N ALA A 133 -1.50 -7.86 19.29
CA ALA A 133 -2.23 -9.02 19.80
C ALA A 133 -1.90 -10.30 19.00
N ARG A 134 -1.89 -10.22 17.66
CA ARG A 134 -1.70 -11.38 16.76
C ARG A 134 -0.29 -11.96 16.82
N LEU A 135 0.73 -11.11 16.97
CA LEU A 135 2.13 -11.52 17.06
C LEU A 135 2.62 -11.67 18.50
N ASN A 136 1.77 -11.38 19.50
CA ASN A 136 2.14 -11.33 20.91
C ASN A 136 3.37 -10.44 21.17
N LEU A 137 3.42 -9.28 20.51
CA LEU A 137 4.49 -8.29 20.64
C LEU A 137 3.96 -7.03 21.34
N PRO A 138 4.76 -6.33 22.17
CA PRO A 138 4.35 -5.05 22.74
C PRO A 138 3.98 -4.03 21.66
N LEU A 139 2.95 -3.21 21.87
CA LEU A 139 2.51 -2.18 20.91
C LEU A 139 3.65 -1.22 20.54
N GLY A 140 4.49 -0.84 21.50
CA GLY A 140 5.68 -0.02 21.26
C GLY A 140 6.72 -0.69 20.36
N THR A 141 6.85 -2.02 20.45
CA THR A 141 7.71 -2.84 19.59
C THR A 141 7.16 -2.84 18.16
N VAL A 142 5.86 -3.10 17.98
CA VAL A 142 5.20 -3.04 16.67
C VAL A 142 5.40 -1.68 16.00
N LYS A 143 5.09 -0.58 16.73
CA LYS A 143 5.30 0.79 16.24
C LYS A 143 6.76 1.05 15.84
N SER A 144 7.72 0.58 16.66
CA SER A 144 9.15 0.76 16.41
C SER A 144 9.66 -0.06 15.23
N HIS A 145 9.18 -1.28 15.02
CA HIS A 145 9.49 -2.08 13.84
C HIS A 145 8.93 -1.44 12.58
N ILE A 146 7.65 -1.05 12.57
CA ILE A 146 7.05 -0.34 11.42
C ILE A 146 7.87 0.90 11.08
N ARG A 147 8.19 1.74 12.07
CA ARG A 147 9.00 2.94 11.84
C ARG A 147 10.35 2.60 11.17
N ARG A 148 11.08 1.62 11.69
CA ARG A 148 12.40 1.21 11.17
C ARG A 148 12.29 0.60 9.78
N SER A 149 11.33 -0.28 9.54
CA SER A 149 11.09 -0.90 8.24
C SER A 149 10.79 0.13 7.17
N LEU A 150 10.00 1.16 7.50
CA LEU A 150 9.67 2.23 6.56
C LEU A 150 10.87 3.13 6.23
N VAL A 151 11.75 3.37 7.21
CA VAL A 151 13.03 4.05 6.95
C VAL A 151 13.92 3.22 6.02
N HIS A 152 13.97 1.91 6.23
CA HIS A 152 14.78 0.99 5.43
C HIS A 152 14.25 0.85 3.99
N LEU A 153 12.93 0.66 3.82
CA LEU A 153 12.29 0.65 2.50
C LEU A 153 12.54 1.96 1.74
N ARG A 154 12.48 3.11 2.42
CA ARG A 154 12.80 4.40 1.82
C ARG A 154 14.25 4.48 1.33
N GLN A 155 15.22 3.98 2.10
CA GLN A 155 16.63 4.00 1.68
C GLN A 155 16.83 3.16 0.42
N ARG A 156 16.36 1.90 0.45
CA ARG A 156 16.47 0.97 -0.69
C ARG A 156 15.79 1.49 -1.95
N LEU A 157 14.58 2.03 -1.81
CA LEU A 157 13.82 2.53 -2.96
C LEU A 157 14.29 3.92 -3.41
N GLY A 158 14.86 4.71 -2.51
CA GLY A 158 15.51 5.98 -2.85
C GLY A 158 16.78 5.78 -3.69
N GLU A 159 17.55 4.74 -3.40
CA GLU A 159 18.69 4.30 -4.24
C GLU A 159 18.22 3.81 -5.62
N TRP A 160 17.06 3.17 -5.70
CA TRP A 160 16.45 2.70 -6.96
C TRP A 160 16.05 3.83 -7.92
N ASN A 161 15.48 4.93 -7.40
CA ASN A 161 15.12 6.11 -8.20
C ASN A 161 16.33 6.94 -8.66
N ALA A 162 17.51 6.75 -8.05
CA ALA A 162 18.75 7.40 -8.49
C ALA A 162 19.51 6.58 -9.54
N ALA A 163 19.17 5.29 -9.68
CA ALA A 163 19.82 4.35 -10.58
C ALA A 163 18.98 4.00 -11.83
N SER A 164 17.76 4.53 -11.95
CA SER A 164 16.84 4.40 -13.10
C SER A 164 16.57 5.75 -13.74
#